data_AF-A0A0A5G2S9-F1
#
_entry.id   AF-A0A0A5G2S9-F1
#
_cell.length_a   1.000
_cell.length_b   1.000
_cell.length_c   1.000
_cell.angle_alpha   90.00
_cell.angle_beta   90.00
_cell.angle_gamma   90.00
#
_symmetry.space_group_name_H-M   'P 1'
#
loop_
_entity.id
_entity.type
_entity.pdbx_description
1 polymer ?
#
loop_
_entity_poly.entity_id
_entity_poly.type
_entity_poly.pdbx_seq_one_letter_code
_entity_poly.pdbx_strand_id
1 'polypeptide(L)'
;MESRIKHLAETSLPRKMPTWGYDVFEQFATDMLSGNNPFPYLLNLDGIKRRQTRFVFIDSISRQNHIQQLANKLTSFVQQHHRYGDHTALIAFFQPTLQYTYTYEVMFKNVLTQLTTFNDIEWPLDHDFSFCDYWCEFFYKGVAMNVVCSAPTYFAFIIVFKPTDT
;
A
#
# COMPACT_ATOMS: atom_id res chain seq x y z
N MET A 1 -4.95 19.59 -14.79
CA MET A 1 -4.35 18.65 -13.82
C MET A 1 -5.46 17.90 -13.09
N GLU A 2 -6.42 18.61 -12.51
CA GLU A 2 -7.65 18.07 -11.89
C GLU A 2 -8.41 17.07 -12.77
N SER A 3 -8.63 17.37 -14.07
CA SER A 3 -9.37 16.45 -14.96
C SER A 3 -8.69 15.09 -15.18
N ARG A 4 -7.36 15.05 -15.14
CA ARG A 4 -6.58 13.80 -15.23
C ARG A 4 -6.60 13.02 -13.92
N ILE A 5 -6.51 13.71 -12.78
CA ILE A 5 -6.59 13.10 -11.45
C ILE A 5 -7.98 12.51 -11.22
N LYS A 6 -9.03 13.27 -11.55
CA LYS A 6 -10.41 12.82 -11.46
C LYS A 6 -10.67 11.59 -12.35
N HIS A 7 -10.17 11.59 -13.59
CA HIS A 7 -10.28 10.41 -14.45
C HIS A 7 -9.51 9.20 -13.92
N LEU A 8 -8.32 9.40 -13.35
CA LEU A 8 -7.54 8.33 -12.71
C LEU A 8 -8.26 7.78 -11.48
N ALA A 9 -8.82 8.66 -10.65
CA ALA A 9 -9.64 8.30 -9.49
C ALA A 9 -10.84 7.45 -9.92
N GLU A 10 -11.65 7.94 -10.86
CA GLU A 10 -12.85 7.26 -11.33
C GLU A 10 -12.60 5.89 -11.97
N THR A 11 -11.42 5.70 -12.58
CA THR A 11 -11.09 4.48 -13.33
C THR A 11 -10.22 3.47 -12.58
N SER A 12 -9.51 3.91 -11.53
CA SER A 12 -8.55 3.08 -10.81
C SER A 12 -8.96 2.81 -9.37
N LEU A 13 -9.85 3.62 -8.78
CA LEU A 13 -10.29 3.45 -7.40
C LEU A 13 -11.34 2.34 -7.23
N PRO A 14 -11.39 1.71 -6.04
CA PRO A 14 -12.47 0.80 -5.69
C PRO A 14 -13.83 1.51 -5.72
N ARG A 15 -14.87 0.79 -6.18
CA ARG A 15 -16.26 1.30 -6.29
C ARG A 15 -16.85 1.83 -4.97
N LYS A 16 -16.33 1.36 -3.83
CA LYS A 16 -16.66 1.86 -2.50
C LYS A 16 -15.36 2.27 -1.83
N MET A 17 -15.27 3.55 -1.51
CA MET A 17 -14.15 4.16 -0.80
C MET A 17 -14.74 4.92 0.40
N PRO A 18 -14.05 4.95 1.55
CA PRO A 18 -14.46 5.82 2.64
C PRO A 18 -14.36 7.29 2.20
N THR A 19 -15.12 8.17 2.86
CA THR A 19 -15.18 9.60 2.52
C THR A 19 -13.80 10.26 2.55
N TRP A 20 -12.97 9.90 3.53
CA TRP A 20 -11.59 10.39 3.65
C TRP A 20 -10.65 9.90 2.54
N GLY A 21 -10.99 8.78 1.89
CA GLY A 21 -10.12 8.14 0.91
C GLY A 21 -9.95 8.98 -0.35
N TYR A 22 -10.96 9.80 -0.70
CA TYR A 22 -10.88 10.68 -1.86
C TYR A 22 -9.81 11.75 -1.67
N ASP A 23 -9.83 12.43 -0.52
CA ASP A 23 -8.91 13.52 -0.20
C ASP A 23 -7.46 13.02 -0.20
N VAL A 24 -7.21 11.86 0.43
CA VAL A 24 -5.86 11.26 0.47
C VAL A 24 -5.41 10.82 -0.91
N PHE A 25 -6.30 10.24 -1.71
CA PHE A 25 -5.94 9.80 -3.07
C PHE A 25 -5.68 10.98 -4.01
N GLU A 26 -6.51 12.03 -3.97
CA GLU A 26 -6.34 13.23 -4.79
C GLU A 26 -5.01 13.90 -4.50
N GLN A 27 -4.66 14.00 -3.22
CA GLN A 27 -3.37 14.52 -2.79
C GLN A 27 -2.21 13.63 -3.25
N PHE A 28 -2.29 12.32 -3.01
CA PHE A 28 -1.32 11.34 -3.51
C PHE A 28 -1.11 11.45 -5.02
N ALA A 29 -2.19 11.56 -5.80
CA ALA A 29 -2.14 11.69 -7.25
C ALA A 29 -1.53 13.02 -7.69
N THR A 30 -1.81 14.11 -6.96
CA THR A 30 -1.19 15.42 -7.18
C THR A 30 0.31 15.36 -6.96
N ASP A 31 0.75 14.78 -5.84
CA ASP A 31 2.17 14.66 -5.49
C ASP A 31 2.92 13.80 -6.53
N MET A 32 2.34 12.64 -6.88
CA MET A 32 2.87 11.75 -7.93
C MET A 32 3.00 12.41 -9.30
N LEU A 33 2.11 13.34 -9.65
CA LEU A 33 2.12 14.05 -10.94
C LEU A 33 2.92 15.35 -10.91
N SER A 34 3.21 15.89 -9.73
CA SER A 34 3.92 17.16 -9.56
C SER A 34 5.41 17.08 -9.93
N GLY A 35 5.97 15.87 -10.02
CA GLY A 35 7.40 15.64 -10.30
C GLY A 35 8.36 16.13 -9.21
N ASN A 36 7.86 16.81 -8.18
CA ASN A 36 8.63 17.45 -7.11
C ASN A 36 8.81 16.57 -5.87
N ASN A 37 8.14 15.42 -5.81
CA ASN A 37 8.23 14.50 -4.68
C ASN A 37 8.77 13.15 -5.18
N PRO A 38 9.96 12.68 -4.70
CA PRO A 38 10.45 11.35 -5.00
C PRO A 38 9.63 10.35 -4.19
N PHE A 39 8.39 10.14 -4.64
CA PHE A 39 7.57 9.02 -4.21
C PHE A 39 8.37 7.73 -4.38
N PRO A 40 8.27 6.74 -3.47
CA PRO A 40 9.18 5.60 -3.47
C PRO A 40 9.31 5.03 -4.88
N TYR A 41 10.55 4.95 -5.36
CA TYR A 41 10.95 4.51 -6.70
C TYR A 41 10.23 3.24 -7.20
N LEU A 42 9.78 2.39 -6.26
CA LEU A 42 9.02 1.17 -6.53
C LEU A 42 7.64 1.41 -7.15
N LEU A 43 7.03 2.58 -6.94
CA LEU A 43 5.73 2.92 -7.48
C LEU A 43 5.86 3.56 -8.87
N ASN A 44 5.76 2.73 -9.91
CA ASN A 44 5.80 3.22 -11.28
C ASN A 44 4.43 3.83 -11.66
N LEU A 45 4.43 5.10 -12.08
CA LEU A 45 3.29 5.79 -12.71
C LEU A 45 2.66 4.98 -13.86
N ASP A 46 3.44 4.16 -14.54
CA ASP A 46 2.97 3.27 -15.61
C ASP A 46 1.98 2.24 -15.09
N GLY A 47 2.17 1.70 -13.88
CA GLY A 47 1.22 0.76 -13.28
C GLY A 47 -0.15 1.41 -13.05
N ILE A 48 -0.16 2.68 -12.62
CA ILE A 48 -1.39 3.45 -12.46
C ILE A 48 -2.01 3.75 -13.83
N LYS A 49 -1.24 4.28 -14.79
CA LYS A 49 -1.73 4.60 -16.15
C LYS A 49 -2.27 3.38 -16.89
N ARG A 50 -1.65 2.21 -16.70
CA ARG A 50 -2.03 0.92 -17.30
C ARG A 50 -3.09 0.16 -16.49
N ARG A 51 -3.58 0.73 -15.38
CA ARG A 51 -4.60 0.12 -14.49
C ARG A 51 -4.16 -1.22 -13.89
N GLN A 52 -2.87 -1.36 -13.64
CA GLN A 52 -2.25 -2.55 -13.03
C GLN A 52 -2.12 -2.40 -11.52
N THR A 53 -2.17 -1.18 -10.99
CA THR A 53 -2.18 -0.90 -9.55
C THR A 53 -3.54 -1.20 -8.92
N ARG A 54 -3.53 -1.71 -7.69
CA ARG A 54 -4.71 -1.96 -6.85
C ARG A 54 -4.63 -1.08 -5.61
N PHE A 55 -5.78 -0.72 -5.07
CA PHE A 55 -5.88 0.18 -3.93
C PHE A 55 -6.77 -0.42 -2.83
N VAL A 56 -6.41 -0.16 -1.59
CA VAL A 56 -7.21 -0.49 -0.40
C VAL A 56 -7.12 0.67 0.59
N PHE A 57 -8.21 0.91 1.32
CA PHE A 57 -8.32 1.97 2.32
C PHE A 57 -8.62 1.33 3.67
N ILE A 58 -7.78 1.62 4.67
CA ILE A 58 -7.79 0.99 5.99
C ILE A 58 -7.99 2.06 7.06
N ASP A 59 -9.07 1.96 7.82
CA ASP A 59 -9.47 3.01 8.77
C ASP A 59 -8.61 3.03 10.04
N SER A 60 -7.97 1.92 10.42
CA SER A 60 -7.13 1.87 11.63
C SER A 60 -6.10 0.74 11.58
N ILE A 61 -4.89 1.02 12.06
CA ILE A 61 -3.82 0.02 12.24
C ILE A 61 -3.89 -0.72 13.58
N SER A 62 -4.72 -0.24 14.51
CA SER A 62 -4.84 -0.77 15.89
C SER A 62 -6.05 -1.68 16.06
N ARG A 63 -6.96 -1.72 15.08
CA ARG A 63 -8.14 -2.58 15.10
C ARG A 63 -7.91 -3.82 14.24
N GLN A 64 -7.98 -5.00 14.86
CA GLN A 64 -7.68 -6.26 14.19
C GLN A 64 -8.55 -6.52 12.95
N ASN A 65 -9.84 -6.14 12.98
CA ASN A 65 -10.75 -6.30 11.84
C ASN A 65 -10.33 -5.46 10.63
N HIS A 66 -9.71 -4.28 10.84
CA HIS A 66 -9.22 -3.43 9.76
C HIS A 66 -7.91 -3.99 9.17
N ILE A 67 -7.04 -4.57 10.01
CA ILE A 67 -5.87 -5.29 9.49
C ILE A 67 -6.28 -6.56 8.75
N GLN A 68 -7.31 -7.28 9.22
CA GLN A 68 -7.85 -8.43 8.49
C GLN A 68 -8.40 -8.03 7.12
N GLN A 69 -9.00 -6.84 6.99
CA GLN A 69 -9.41 -6.30 5.69
C GLN A 69 -8.20 -6.12 4.75
N LEU A 70 -7.07 -5.60 5.26
CA LEU A 70 -5.83 -5.51 4.50
C LEU A 70 -5.32 -6.89 4.10
N ALA A 71 -5.26 -7.84 5.04
CA ALA A 71 -4.82 -9.21 4.79
C ALA A 71 -5.65 -9.91 3.70
N ASN A 72 -6.98 -9.75 3.74
CA ASN A 72 -7.88 -10.31 2.73
C ASN A 72 -7.62 -9.70 1.34
N LYS A 73 -7.37 -8.38 1.28
CA LYS A 73 -7.04 -7.69 0.02
C LYS A 73 -5.66 -8.07 -0.50
N LEU A 74 -4.67 -8.19 0.38
CA LEU A 74 -3.33 -8.63 0.04
C LEU A 74 -3.33 -10.08 -0.46
N THR A 75 -4.07 -10.98 0.19
CA THR A 75 -4.26 -12.36 -0.27
C THR A 75 -4.86 -12.40 -1.68
N SER A 76 -5.96 -11.65 -1.89
CA SER A 76 -6.60 -11.58 -3.21
C SER A 76 -5.67 -11.00 -4.29
N PHE A 77 -4.85 -10.01 -3.90
CA PHE A 77 -3.85 -9.41 -4.77
C PHE A 77 -2.77 -10.42 -5.15
N VAL A 78 -2.15 -11.07 -4.17
CA VAL A 78 -1.10 -12.09 -4.37
C VAL A 78 -1.60 -13.25 -5.22
N GLN A 79 -2.83 -13.70 -5.06
CA GLN A 79 -3.40 -14.76 -5.91
C GLN A 79 -3.59 -14.36 -7.38
N GLN A 80 -3.67 -13.07 -7.67
CA GLN A 80 -4.06 -12.56 -8.99
C GLN A 80 -3.02 -11.63 -9.63
N HIS A 81 -1.90 -11.36 -8.97
CA HIS A 81 -0.95 -10.31 -9.37
C HIS A 81 -0.42 -10.49 -10.79
N HIS A 82 -0.10 -11.73 -11.21
CA HIS A 82 0.33 -12.07 -12.57
C HIS A 82 -0.70 -11.68 -13.65
N ARG A 83 -1.99 -11.53 -13.31
CA ARG A 83 -3.06 -11.11 -14.24
C ARG A 83 -3.14 -9.59 -14.39
N TYR A 84 -2.52 -8.85 -13.48
CA TYR A 84 -2.54 -7.39 -13.49
C TYR A 84 -1.40 -6.82 -14.32
N GLY A 85 -0.33 -7.59 -14.53
CA GLY A 85 0.83 -7.27 -15.37
C GLY A 85 2.03 -6.71 -14.59
N ASP A 86 3.12 -6.51 -15.31
CA ASP A 86 4.48 -6.41 -14.75
C ASP A 86 4.73 -5.15 -13.87
N HIS A 87 3.84 -4.16 -13.95
CA HIS A 87 3.91 -2.95 -13.11
C HIS A 87 2.88 -2.96 -11.98
N THR A 88 2.36 -4.13 -11.61
CA THR A 88 1.35 -4.24 -10.57
C THR A 88 1.92 -3.96 -9.19
N ALA A 89 1.09 -3.33 -8.36
CA ALA A 89 1.34 -3.10 -6.95
C ALA A 89 0.00 -2.96 -6.22
N LEU A 90 -0.03 -3.27 -4.95
CA LEU A 90 -1.13 -2.93 -4.05
C LEU A 90 -0.71 -1.76 -3.18
N ILE A 91 -1.45 -0.65 -3.24
CA ILE A 91 -1.27 0.49 -2.33
C ILE A 91 -2.36 0.43 -1.25
N ALA A 92 -1.93 0.37 0.00
CA ALA A 92 -2.77 0.54 1.17
C ALA A 92 -2.67 1.98 1.68
N PHE A 93 -3.80 2.69 1.65
CA PHE A 93 -3.97 3.97 2.31
C PHE A 93 -4.49 3.76 3.72
N PHE A 94 -3.93 4.47 4.68
CA PHE A 94 -4.40 4.45 6.06
C PHE A 94 -5.03 5.80 6.40
N GLN A 95 -6.16 5.74 7.12
CA GLN A 95 -6.88 6.94 7.50
C GLN A 95 -5.97 7.87 8.30
N PRO A 96 -5.84 9.15 7.89
CA PRO A 96 -5.17 10.16 8.70
C PRO A 96 -5.79 10.26 10.09
N THR A 97 -4.99 10.06 11.13
CA THR A 97 -5.43 10.35 12.51
C THR A 97 -4.40 11.21 13.21
N LEU A 98 -4.87 12.23 13.92
CA LEU A 98 -4.04 13.06 14.81
C LEU A 98 -3.51 12.28 16.02
N GLN A 99 -4.01 11.05 16.22
CA GLN A 99 -3.73 10.20 17.38
C GLN A 99 -2.51 9.29 17.19
N TYR A 100 -1.89 9.30 16.01
CA TYR A 100 -0.67 8.54 15.83
C TYR A 100 0.49 9.22 16.55
N THR A 101 0.73 8.80 17.79
CA THR A 101 1.90 9.21 18.60
C THR A 101 3.21 8.60 18.09
N TYR A 102 3.13 7.68 17.12
CA TYR A 102 4.24 6.89 16.61
C TYR A 102 4.77 7.45 15.29
N THR A 103 6.04 7.18 14.98
CA THR A 103 6.61 7.44 13.65
C THR A 103 5.99 6.50 12.61
N TYR A 104 6.00 6.91 11.33
CA TYR A 104 5.51 6.06 10.23
C TYR A 104 6.26 4.73 10.13
N GLU A 105 7.53 4.70 10.48
CA GLU A 105 8.35 3.49 10.59
C GLU A 105 7.76 2.49 11.60
N VAL A 106 7.41 2.96 12.80
CA VAL A 106 6.80 2.10 13.83
C VAL A 106 5.44 1.56 13.37
N MET A 107 4.64 2.39 12.69
CA MET A 107 3.38 1.94 12.11
C MET A 107 3.61 0.89 11.01
N PHE A 108 4.62 1.09 10.17
CA PHE A 108 4.99 0.16 9.11
C PHE A 108 5.38 -1.21 9.65
N LYS A 109 6.33 -1.25 10.59
CA LYS A 109 6.75 -2.48 11.28
C LYS A 109 5.55 -3.17 11.94
N ASN A 110 4.69 -2.42 12.63
CA ASN A 110 3.50 -2.97 13.27
C ASN A 110 2.49 -3.57 12.27
N VAL A 111 2.27 -2.93 11.12
CA VAL A 111 1.37 -3.48 10.10
C VAL A 111 1.94 -4.76 9.51
N LEU A 112 3.23 -4.80 9.15
CA LEU A 112 3.88 -6.00 8.61
C LEU A 112 3.82 -7.17 9.60
N THR A 113 4.15 -6.91 10.88
CA THR A 113 4.06 -7.91 11.95
C THR A 113 2.64 -8.43 12.13
N GLN A 114 1.61 -7.58 12.08
CA GLN A 114 0.24 -8.07 12.17
C GLN A 114 -0.16 -8.87 10.93
N LEU A 115 0.32 -8.53 9.73
CA LEU A 115 0.02 -9.27 8.52
C LEU A 115 0.59 -10.70 8.55
N THR A 116 1.74 -10.93 9.18
CA THR A 116 2.30 -12.29 9.28
C THR A 116 1.39 -13.25 10.03
N THR A 117 0.56 -12.76 10.96
CA THR A 117 -0.44 -13.59 11.68
C THR A 117 -1.53 -14.16 10.76
N PHE A 118 -1.70 -13.62 9.55
CA PHE A 118 -2.63 -14.10 8.53
C PHE A 118 -1.93 -14.93 7.43
N ASN A 119 -0.60 -15.04 7.49
CA ASN A 119 0.16 -15.87 6.57
C ASN A 119 0.18 -17.31 7.10
N ASP A 120 -0.36 -18.24 6.32
CA ASP A 120 -0.40 -19.67 6.65
C ASP A 120 0.76 -20.46 6.02
N ILE A 121 1.62 -19.77 5.27
CA ILE A 121 2.83 -20.34 4.69
C ILE A 121 4.01 -19.83 5.50
N GLU A 122 4.82 -20.76 6.00
CA GLU A 122 6.05 -20.41 6.70
C GLU A 122 6.95 -19.55 5.81
N TRP A 123 7.55 -18.53 6.44
CA TRP A 123 8.52 -17.71 5.75
C TRP A 123 9.76 -18.55 5.48
N PRO A 124 10.35 -18.52 4.27
CA PRO A 124 11.50 -19.35 3.92
C PRO A 124 12.81 -18.99 4.63
N LEU A 125 12.81 -17.97 5.51
CA LEU A 125 13.96 -17.34 6.17
C LEU A 125 13.56 -16.82 7.55
N ASP A 126 14.49 -16.79 8.50
CA ASP A 126 14.34 -16.07 9.76
C ASP A 126 14.31 -14.56 9.48
N HIS A 127 13.11 -13.99 9.34
CA HIS A 127 12.95 -12.57 9.02
C HIS A 127 12.67 -11.75 10.29
N ASP A 128 13.53 -10.78 10.57
CA ASP A 128 13.34 -9.79 11.64
C ASP A 128 13.01 -8.42 11.05
N PHE A 129 11.76 -7.99 11.19
CA PHE A 129 11.28 -6.68 10.76
C PHE A 129 11.89 -5.51 11.54
N SER A 130 12.67 -5.76 12.61
CA SER A 130 13.32 -4.72 13.39
C SER A 130 14.24 -3.82 12.55
N PHE A 131 14.78 -4.33 11.45
CA PHE A 131 15.65 -3.62 10.50
C PHE A 131 14.91 -2.88 9.37
N CYS A 132 13.58 -3.01 9.29
CA CYS A 132 12.81 -2.43 8.18
C CYS A 132 12.41 -0.98 8.46
N ASP A 133 13.20 -0.02 7.99
CA ASP A 133 12.91 1.41 8.21
C ASP A 133 11.72 1.86 7.33
N TYR A 134 11.98 2.19 6.06
CA TYR A 134 10.95 2.62 5.09
C TYR A 134 10.74 1.62 3.95
N TRP A 135 11.54 0.56 3.93
CA TRP A 135 11.54 -0.50 2.93
C TRP A 135 11.79 -1.83 3.62
N CYS A 136 11.20 -2.90 3.09
CA CYS A 136 11.33 -4.25 3.60
C CYS A 136 11.09 -5.28 2.49
N GLU A 137 11.83 -6.39 2.52
CA GLU A 137 11.42 -7.59 1.80
C GLU A 137 10.29 -8.26 2.58
N PHE A 138 9.21 -8.62 1.90
CA PHE A 138 8.05 -9.23 2.52
C PHE A 138 7.58 -10.47 1.77
N PHE A 139 7.53 -11.61 2.44
CA PHE A 139 7.00 -12.84 1.91
C PHE A 139 5.61 -13.10 2.47
N TYR A 140 4.63 -13.25 1.58
CA TYR A 140 3.25 -13.46 1.99
C TYR A 140 2.57 -14.42 1.05
N LYS A 141 1.97 -15.49 1.61
CA LYS A 141 1.23 -16.51 0.84
C LYS A 141 2.00 -17.02 -0.38
N GLY A 142 3.30 -17.27 -0.22
CA GLY A 142 4.14 -17.85 -1.26
C GLY A 142 4.78 -16.84 -2.22
N VAL A 143 4.51 -15.54 -2.06
CA VAL A 143 5.03 -14.49 -2.96
C VAL A 143 5.94 -13.54 -2.21
N ALA A 144 7.14 -13.35 -2.75
CA ALA A 144 8.08 -12.34 -2.30
C ALA A 144 7.70 -10.98 -2.88
N MET A 145 7.79 -9.94 -2.06
CA MET A 145 7.44 -8.57 -2.41
C MET A 145 8.47 -7.59 -1.86
N ASN A 146 8.71 -6.53 -2.61
CA ASN A 146 9.27 -5.30 -2.08
C ASN A 146 8.13 -4.49 -1.45
N VAL A 147 8.27 -4.12 -0.19
CA VAL A 147 7.26 -3.32 0.52
C VAL A 147 7.89 -2.04 1.03
N VAL A 148 7.22 -0.92 0.80
CA VAL A 148 7.65 0.39 1.29
C VAL A 148 6.55 1.10 2.01
N CYS A 149 6.91 1.85 3.03
CA CYS A 149 6.03 2.87 3.56
C CYS A 149 6.45 4.25 3.07
N SER A 150 5.46 5.13 2.93
CA SER A 150 5.70 6.53 2.63
C SER A 150 4.63 7.35 3.31
N ALA A 151 4.98 8.60 3.59
CA ALA A 151 4.04 9.62 3.99
C ALA A 151 3.94 10.64 2.84
N PRO A 152 3.06 10.44 1.84
CA PRO A 152 2.82 11.40 0.77
C PRO A 152 2.69 12.82 1.28
N THR A 153 2.04 12.95 2.45
CA THR A 153 1.82 14.21 3.13
C THR A 153 1.97 14.06 4.64
N TYR A 154 1.92 15.19 5.34
CA TYR A 154 2.04 15.28 6.80
C TYR A 154 1.04 14.41 7.58
N PHE A 155 -0.07 13.99 6.94
CA PHE A 155 -1.16 13.29 7.61
C PHE A 155 -1.50 11.91 7.03
N ALA A 156 -1.00 11.55 5.85
CA ALA A 156 -1.36 10.29 5.19
C ALA A 156 -0.20 9.31 5.21
N PHE A 157 -0.43 8.14 5.82
CA PHE A 157 0.45 6.99 5.80
C PHE A 157 0.01 6.03 4.69
N ILE A 158 0.94 5.56 3.87
CA ILE A 158 0.68 4.51 2.89
C ILE A 158 1.70 3.38 2.99
N ILE A 159 1.29 2.19 2.54
CA ILE A 159 2.19 1.07 2.29
C ILE A 159 1.97 0.58 0.85
N VAL A 160 3.06 0.39 0.11
CA VAL A 160 3.04 -0.17 -1.25
C VAL A 160 3.63 -1.57 -1.20
N PHE A 161 2.86 -2.57 -1.65
CA PHE A 161 3.29 -3.95 -1.82
C PHE A 161 3.50 -4.23 -3.30
N LYS A 162 4.72 -4.59 -3.70
CA LYS A 162 5.08 -4.91 -5.08
C LYS A 162 5.71 -6.30 -5.18
N PRO A 163 5.12 -7.27 -5.89
CA PRO A 163 5.75 -8.57 -6.12
C PRO A 163 7.14 -8.41 -6.78
N THR A 164 8.07 -9.30 -6.44
CA THR A 164 9.43 -9.28 -7.00
C THR A 164 9.57 -10.06 -8.30
N ASP A 165 8.58 -10.89 -8.63
CA ASP A 165 8.53 -11.82 -9.76
C ASP A 165 7.73 -11.30 -10.96
N THR A 166 7.34 -10.03 -10.95
CA THR A 166 6.63 -9.32 -12.03
C THR A 166 7.56 -8.78 -13.09
#